data_AF-A0A972GVR2-F1
#
_entry.id   AF-A0A972GVR2-F1
#
_cell.length_a   1.000
_cell.length_b   1.000
_cell.length_c   1.000
_cell.angle_alpha   90.00
_cell.angle_beta   90.00
_cell.angle_gamma   90.00
#
_symmetry.space_group_name_H-M   'P 1'
#
loop_
_entity.id
_entity.type
_entity.pdbx_description
1 polymer ?
#
loop_
_entity_poly.entity_id
_entity_poly.type
_entity_poly.pdbx_seq_one_letter_code
_entity_poly.pdbx_strand_id
1 'polypeptide(L)'
;MLGHGNSLNAWNSYTEVEIYGDTAITTDAKFPVTGASVTASSNDGNVPANTVDGNLTTRWSATGNGQWIQYDLGSNKKVAYIKVAFVSGDTRTSTFDILTSTDNVNFTTVQTNVVSSLNTSLQTFDFPDVSSARYVRIVGHGNSLNAWNSYTEVEIYGTDPTSNPGNNVSVSTSAQLASAIGSASAGTTIVLANGTYTQSEAFKLNNKAGTASSPITIKAANQGQAIISGGAFLEINNSSYVIIQGLKFTNTGNNALLLNGSNNIQVTRNKFALPATGGALIWLQVSGVNSHHNRIDHNDFGNKSDTNPLIAYEGDGNGNISQYDVIEYNYFHDVGPWVDNGKETIRLGLSGISLSNGYNTIQYNLFENTDGEPEIVSVKSSNNTVRYNTFKTSKGGLTSRHGHSNSFYGNFFLGDGVETEEAGIRIYGNDHKIYNNYMENLTKDAIILDNGNYDGGSSGYPANPSADDLRAQWKIYRAQVVNNTIVNSTTGITVGSGKTYATQDSRVANNIIKNSSGILYNEIVSTNTVFEGNIGNGGTLKSNASRTAAEILGVDPAFTTINGLQKLSSTSPAINYAKGSYPFVLEDMDGETRSTNDAGADERSGATSFPNHPLTTAEVGPSAP
;
A
#
# COMPACT_ATOMS: atom_id res chain seq x y z
N MET A 1 -52.79 -1.27 -6.92
CA MET A 1 -53.88 -2.24 -6.67
C MET A 1 -54.73 -2.36 -7.92
N LEU A 2 -54.91 -3.58 -8.43
CA LEU A 2 -55.90 -3.90 -9.47
C LEU A 2 -57.11 -4.55 -8.79
N GLY A 3 -58.31 -4.06 -9.03
CA GLY A 3 -59.54 -4.56 -8.41
C GLY A 3 -60.55 -5.07 -9.45
N HIS A 4 -61.27 -6.13 -9.10
CA HIS A 4 -62.23 -6.82 -10.00
C HIS A 4 -63.70 -6.64 -9.58
N GLY A 5 -64.01 -5.51 -8.92
CA GLY A 5 -65.33 -5.23 -8.38
C GLY A 5 -65.51 -5.74 -6.96
N ASN A 6 -66.72 -5.57 -6.43
CA ASN A 6 -67.15 -6.08 -5.14
C ASN A 6 -68.30 -7.09 -5.34
N SER A 7 -68.82 -7.66 -4.26
CA SER A 7 -69.89 -8.66 -4.31
C SER A 7 -71.23 -8.16 -4.88
N LEU A 8 -71.38 -6.85 -5.13
CA LEU A 8 -72.62 -6.22 -5.61
C LEU A 8 -72.49 -5.62 -7.01
N ASN A 9 -71.30 -5.17 -7.44
CA ASN A 9 -71.09 -4.60 -8.77
C ASN A 9 -69.61 -4.54 -9.19
N ALA A 10 -69.37 -4.11 -10.43
CA ALA A 10 -68.04 -3.96 -11.02
C ALA A 10 -67.22 -2.76 -10.49
N TRP A 11 -67.76 -1.96 -9.55
CA TRP A 11 -67.04 -0.82 -9.00
C TRP A 11 -66.11 -1.23 -7.87
N ASN A 12 -64.86 -0.75 -7.92
CA ASN A 12 -63.96 -0.81 -6.79
C ASN A 12 -64.12 0.48 -5.96
N SER A 13 -64.30 0.37 -4.64
CA SER A 13 -64.37 1.51 -3.73
C SER A 13 -63.38 1.32 -2.59
N TYR A 14 -62.43 2.23 -2.45
CA TYR A 14 -61.42 2.24 -1.40
C TYR A 14 -61.57 3.55 -0.60
N THR A 15 -61.74 3.44 0.71
CA THR A 15 -61.94 4.62 1.58
C THR A 15 -60.61 5.20 2.07
N GLU A 16 -59.62 4.34 2.29
CA GLU A 16 -58.25 4.71 2.69
C GLU A 16 -57.28 3.59 2.27
N VAL A 17 -56.05 3.98 1.94
CA VAL A 17 -54.95 3.06 1.65
C VAL A 17 -53.72 3.58 2.37
N GLU A 18 -53.26 2.86 3.39
CA GLU A 18 -51.96 3.08 4.01
C GLU A 18 -50.93 2.16 3.36
N ILE A 19 -49.86 2.75 2.82
CA ILE A 19 -48.72 2.03 2.25
C ILE A 19 -47.54 2.21 3.20
N TYR A 20 -47.19 1.15 3.92
CA TYR A 20 -46.02 1.14 4.78
C TYR A 20 -44.80 0.77 3.93
N GLY A 21 -43.94 1.75 3.65
CA GLY A 21 -42.61 1.51 3.11
C GLY A 21 -41.67 1.09 4.24
N ASP A 22 -41.09 -0.10 4.16
CA ASP A 22 -39.94 -0.46 4.98
C ASP A 22 -38.73 0.38 4.54
N THR A 23 -38.10 1.08 5.47
CA THR A 23 -37.02 2.05 5.22
C THR A 23 -35.66 1.42 4.91
N ALA A 24 -35.62 0.12 4.58
CA ALA A 24 -34.44 -0.54 4.04
C ALA A 24 -34.77 -1.79 3.20
N ILE A 25 -35.53 -1.67 2.11
CA ILE A 25 -35.64 -2.77 1.14
C ILE A 25 -34.47 -2.65 0.15
N THR A 26 -33.50 -3.54 0.28
CA THR A 26 -32.62 -3.87 -0.84
C THR A 26 -33.52 -4.39 -1.96
N THR A 27 -33.62 -3.65 -3.07
CA THR A 27 -34.43 -4.07 -4.22
C THR A 27 -33.90 -5.39 -4.77
N ASP A 28 -34.77 -6.38 -5.02
CA ASP A 28 -34.36 -7.65 -5.62
C ASP A 28 -33.63 -7.41 -6.94
N ALA A 29 -32.44 -7.99 -7.07
CA ALA A 29 -31.57 -7.83 -8.23
C ALA A 29 -31.40 -9.17 -8.98
N LYS A 30 -31.11 -9.11 -10.29
CA LYS A 30 -30.76 -10.29 -11.09
C LYS A 30 -29.46 -10.87 -10.55
N PHE A 31 -29.44 -12.14 -10.18
CA PHE A 31 -28.20 -12.81 -9.82
C PHE A 31 -27.33 -13.06 -11.06
N PRO A 32 -26.01 -12.81 -10.99
CA PRO A 32 -25.10 -13.17 -12.07
C PRO A 32 -24.89 -14.70 -12.06
N VAL A 33 -25.56 -15.40 -12.98
CA VAL A 33 -25.36 -16.85 -13.18
C VAL A 33 -24.61 -17.06 -14.48
N THR A 34 -23.46 -17.73 -14.42
CA THR A 34 -22.66 -18.03 -15.61
C THR A 34 -23.08 -19.35 -16.24
N GLY A 35 -22.85 -19.53 -17.54
CA GLY A 35 -23.19 -20.79 -18.22
C GLY A 35 -22.54 -22.03 -17.62
N ALA A 36 -21.36 -21.91 -16.99
CA ALA A 36 -20.68 -23.00 -16.28
C ALA A 36 -21.39 -23.42 -14.98
N SER A 37 -22.22 -22.53 -14.42
CA SER A 37 -23.01 -22.75 -13.21
C SER A 37 -24.40 -23.35 -13.50
N VAL A 38 -24.70 -23.64 -14.77
CA VAL A 38 -25.97 -24.21 -15.20
C VAL A 38 -25.79 -25.68 -15.60
N THR A 39 -26.57 -26.56 -14.99
CA THR A 39 -26.59 -28.00 -15.27
C THR A 39 -28.01 -28.44 -15.63
N ALA A 40 -28.14 -29.54 -16.37
CA ALA A 40 -29.45 -30.08 -16.71
C ALA A 40 -29.42 -31.60 -16.74
N SER A 41 -30.61 -32.20 -16.62
CA SER A 41 -30.85 -33.64 -16.77
C SER A 41 -30.37 -34.22 -18.10
N SER A 42 -30.60 -33.51 -19.22
CA SER A 42 -30.19 -33.88 -20.56
C SER A 42 -30.20 -32.65 -21.49
N ASN A 43 -29.77 -32.82 -22.74
CA ASN A 43 -30.00 -31.84 -23.82
C ASN A 43 -29.96 -32.51 -25.20
N ASP A 44 -30.50 -31.86 -26.23
CA ASP A 44 -30.50 -32.30 -27.64
C ASP A 44 -29.36 -31.70 -28.49
N GLY A 45 -28.30 -31.19 -27.85
CA GLY A 45 -27.27 -30.34 -28.46
C GLY A 45 -27.49 -28.85 -28.20
N ASN A 46 -28.69 -28.44 -27.76
CA ASN A 46 -28.95 -27.11 -27.22
C ASN A 46 -28.66 -27.11 -25.71
N VAL A 47 -27.46 -26.66 -25.34
CA VAL A 47 -26.87 -26.85 -24.00
C VAL A 47 -27.47 -25.92 -22.93
N PRO A 48 -27.37 -26.26 -21.63
CA PRO A 48 -27.93 -25.45 -20.54
C PRO A 48 -27.37 -24.03 -20.45
N ALA A 49 -26.11 -23.82 -20.82
CA ALA A 49 -25.46 -22.50 -20.79
C ALA A 49 -26.18 -21.45 -21.65
N ASN A 50 -26.93 -21.88 -22.66
CA ASN A 50 -27.69 -21.01 -23.56
C ASN A 50 -28.87 -20.31 -22.87
N THR A 51 -29.24 -20.67 -21.62
CA THR A 51 -30.34 -20.01 -20.91
C THR A 51 -29.90 -18.81 -20.06
N VAL A 52 -28.61 -18.46 -20.07
CA VAL A 52 -28.04 -17.33 -19.31
C VAL A 52 -27.07 -16.51 -20.13
N ASP A 53 -27.14 -16.61 -21.46
CA ASP A 53 -26.26 -15.90 -22.40
C ASP A 53 -26.86 -14.56 -22.87
N GLY A 54 -28.11 -14.26 -22.47
CA GLY A 54 -28.82 -13.04 -22.83
C GLY A 54 -29.33 -13.03 -24.27
N ASN A 55 -29.28 -14.17 -24.98
CA ASN A 55 -29.67 -14.29 -26.38
C ASN A 55 -30.93 -15.14 -26.54
N LEU A 56 -32.09 -14.50 -26.74
CA LEU A 56 -33.37 -15.20 -26.91
C LEU A 56 -33.47 -16.08 -28.19
N THR A 57 -32.43 -16.14 -29.02
CA THR A 57 -32.38 -17.01 -30.21
C THR A 57 -31.69 -18.35 -29.94
N THR A 58 -30.89 -18.46 -28.88
CA THR A 58 -30.32 -19.71 -28.37
C THR A 58 -31.27 -20.30 -27.32
N ARG A 59 -31.07 -21.58 -26.97
CA ARG A 59 -31.95 -22.27 -26.01
C ARG A 59 -31.25 -23.42 -25.32
N TRP A 60 -31.84 -23.90 -24.23
CA TRP A 60 -31.71 -25.29 -23.77
C TRP A 60 -32.94 -26.10 -24.22
N SER A 61 -32.78 -27.39 -24.51
CA SER A 61 -33.93 -28.26 -24.83
C SER A 61 -33.75 -29.73 -24.42
N ALA A 62 -34.79 -30.29 -23.82
CA ALA A 62 -34.88 -31.71 -23.45
C ALA A 62 -36.31 -32.24 -23.57
N THR A 63 -36.48 -33.45 -24.09
CA THR A 63 -37.80 -34.09 -24.26
C THR A 63 -38.15 -35.00 -23.09
N GLY A 64 -39.41 -34.98 -22.66
CA GLY A 64 -39.96 -35.86 -21.65
C GLY A 64 -40.47 -35.11 -20.42
N ASN A 65 -41.34 -35.78 -19.67
CA ASN A 65 -41.84 -35.30 -18.39
C ASN A 65 -40.76 -35.44 -17.31
N GLY A 66 -40.52 -34.39 -16.52
CA GLY A 66 -39.56 -34.38 -15.41
C GLY A 66 -38.14 -34.02 -15.81
N GLN A 67 -37.90 -33.58 -17.06
CA GLN A 67 -36.60 -33.04 -17.44
C GLN A 67 -36.36 -31.72 -16.71
N TRP A 68 -35.20 -31.57 -16.10
CA TRP A 68 -34.86 -30.39 -15.31
C TRP A 68 -33.63 -29.66 -15.81
N ILE A 69 -33.59 -28.35 -15.53
CA ILE A 69 -32.43 -27.46 -15.61
C ILE A 69 -32.23 -26.78 -14.26
N GLN A 70 -30.99 -26.55 -13.86
CA GLN A 70 -30.60 -26.09 -12.54
C GLN A 70 -29.51 -25.03 -12.61
N TYR A 71 -29.62 -24.04 -11.74
CA TYR A 71 -28.73 -22.90 -11.62
C TYR A 71 -28.09 -22.91 -10.22
N ASP A 72 -26.76 -22.96 -10.14
CA ASP A 72 -26.00 -22.73 -8.91
C ASP A 72 -25.72 -21.23 -8.74
N LEU A 73 -26.24 -20.64 -7.67
CA LEU A 73 -26.06 -19.23 -7.32
C LEU A 73 -24.70 -18.95 -6.65
N GLY A 74 -23.90 -19.98 -6.38
CA GLY A 74 -22.56 -19.92 -5.77
C GLY A 74 -22.56 -19.89 -4.24
N SER A 75 -23.59 -19.31 -3.62
CA SER A 75 -23.81 -19.22 -2.17
C SER A 75 -25.32 -19.27 -1.86
N ASN A 76 -25.69 -19.38 -0.58
CA ASN A 76 -27.08 -19.27 -0.15
C ASN A 76 -27.55 -17.81 -0.24
N LYS A 77 -28.66 -17.56 -0.94
CA LYS A 77 -29.26 -16.24 -1.16
C LYS A 77 -30.75 -16.24 -0.83
N LYS A 78 -31.34 -15.07 -0.62
CA LYS A 78 -32.80 -14.92 -0.64
C LYS A 78 -33.25 -14.92 -2.10
N VAL A 79 -34.17 -15.79 -2.50
CA VAL A 79 -34.71 -15.85 -3.87
C VAL A 79 -36.18 -15.42 -3.82
N ALA A 80 -36.54 -14.42 -4.61
CA ALA A 80 -37.89 -13.85 -4.65
C ALA A 80 -38.68 -14.41 -5.85
N TYR A 81 -38.14 -14.30 -7.05
CA TYR A 81 -38.82 -14.74 -8.28
C TYR A 81 -37.84 -15.15 -9.37
N ILE A 82 -38.36 -15.80 -10.41
CA ILE A 82 -37.61 -16.05 -11.65
C ILE A 82 -38.30 -15.39 -12.85
N LYS A 83 -37.55 -15.17 -13.92
CA LYS A 83 -38.11 -14.90 -15.23
C LYS A 83 -37.68 -15.98 -16.22
N VAL A 84 -38.57 -16.40 -17.10
CA VAL A 84 -38.28 -17.42 -18.12
C VAL A 84 -38.86 -16.99 -19.46
N ALA A 85 -38.07 -17.14 -20.52
CA ALA A 85 -38.52 -17.04 -21.91
C ALA A 85 -38.52 -18.43 -22.56
N PHE A 86 -39.51 -18.69 -23.42
CA PHE A 86 -39.78 -20.01 -23.97
C PHE A 86 -39.72 -20.02 -25.50
N VAL A 87 -39.24 -21.12 -26.06
CA VAL A 87 -39.23 -21.32 -27.52
C VAL A 87 -40.65 -21.46 -28.04
N SER A 88 -40.97 -20.72 -29.12
CA SER A 88 -42.33 -20.66 -29.68
C SER A 88 -43.38 -20.27 -28.63
N GLY A 89 -42.98 -19.45 -27.64
CA GLY A 89 -43.86 -19.05 -26.55
C GLY A 89 -45.08 -18.24 -26.99
N ASP A 90 -45.08 -17.67 -28.20
CA ASP A 90 -46.25 -17.03 -28.84
C ASP A 90 -47.32 -18.01 -29.33
N THR A 91 -46.98 -19.28 -29.51
CA THR A 91 -47.86 -20.32 -30.06
C THR A 91 -48.02 -21.54 -29.15
N ARG A 92 -47.17 -21.67 -28.12
CA ARG A 92 -47.18 -22.78 -27.17
C ARG A 92 -47.11 -22.27 -25.73
N THR A 93 -47.82 -22.94 -24.83
CA THR A 93 -47.63 -22.76 -23.39
C THR A 93 -46.76 -23.89 -22.86
N SER A 94 -45.88 -23.60 -21.90
CA SER A 94 -45.02 -24.59 -21.24
C SER A 94 -45.47 -24.80 -19.80
N THR A 95 -45.44 -26.05 -19.34
CA THR A 95 -45.83 -26.42 -17.96
C THR A 95 -44.61 -26.87 -17.17
N PHE A 96 -44.39 -26.34 -15.96
CA PHE A 96 -43.20 -26.67 -15.15
C PHE A 96 -43.40 -26.41 -13.64
N ASP A 97 -42.53 -27.01 -12.83
CA ASP A 97 -42.37 -26.72 -11.40
C ASP A 97 -41.09 -25.88 -11.16
N ILE A 98 -41.07 -25.12 -10.06
CA ILE A 98 -39.90 -24.39 -9.55
C ILE A 98 -39.53 -24.95 -8.19
N LEU A 99 -38.28 -25.37 -8.03
CA LEU A 99 -37.74 -25.96 -6.81
C LEU A 99 -36.48 -25.19 -6.37
N THR A 100 -36.23 -25.15 -5.06
CA THR A 100 -35.01 -24.57 -4.48
C THR A 100 -34.31 -25.52 -3.52
N SER A 101 -33.00 -25.40 -3.37
CA SER A 101 -32.19 -26.18 -2.43
C SER A 101 -31.01 -25.37 -1.90
N THR A 102 -30.53 -25.70 -0.70
CA THR A 102 -29.29 -25.15 -0.12
C THR A 102 -28.08 -26.06 -0.34
N ASP A 103 -28.29 -27.35 -0.63
CA ASP A 103 -27.27 -28.40 -0.58
C ASP A 103 -27.12 -29.23 -1.87
N ASN A 104 -27.96 -28.98 -2.88
CA ASN A 104 -28.04 -29.74 -4.15
C ASN A 104 -28.48 -31.19 -3.99
N VAL A 105 -29.00 -31.58 -2.82
CA VAL A 105 -29.46 -32.93 -2.53
C VAL A 105 -30.95 -32.90 -2.21
N ASN A 106 -31.35 -32.05 -1.27
CA ASN A 106 -32.73 -31.91 -0.81
C ASN A 106 -33.36 -30.68 -1.48
N PHE A 107 -34.39 -30.90 -2.28
CA PHE A 107 -35.12 -29.84 -2.98
C PHE A 107 -36.52 -29.66 -2.41
N THR A 108 -36.92 -28.40 -2.25
CA THR A 108 -38.27 -27.99 -1.87
C THR A 108 -38.95 -27.34 -3.07
N THR A 109 -40.16 -27.80 -3.42
CA THR A 109 -40.98 -27.16 -4.46
C THR A 109 -41.59 -25.86 -3.93
N VAL A 110 -41.28 -24.75 -4.59
CA VAL A 110 -41.78 -23.40 -4.24
C VAL A 110 -42.95 -22.99 -5.12
N GLN A 111 -43.08 -23.60 -6.31
CA GLN A 111 -44.24 -23.43 -7.18
C GLN A 111 -44.43 -24.70 -8.03
N THR A 112 -45.67 -25.14 -8.23
CA THR A 112 -45.98 -26.36 -9.00
C THR A 112 -46.98 -26.13 -10.12
N ASN A 113 -46.84 -26.89 -11.21
CA ASN A 113 -47.73 -26.89 -12.38
C ASN A 113 -47.97 -25.48 -12.94
N VAL A 114 -46.91 -24.67 -12.97
CA VAL A 114 -46.92 -23.32 -13.53
C VAL A 114 -47.07 -23.43 -15.04
N VAL A 115 -47.94 -22.61 -15.62
CA VAL A 115 -48.17 -22.57 -17.08
C VAL A 115 -47.78 -21.20 -17.61
N SER A 116 -46.91 -21.15 -18.62
CA SER A 116 -46.51 -19.90 -19.27
C SER A 116 -47.66 -19.25 -20.03
N SER A 117 -47.64 -17.93 -20.17
CA SER A 117 -48.52 -17.19 -21.08
C SER A 117 -48.02 -17.26 -22.53
N LEU A 118 -48.88 -16.91 -23.48
CA LEU A 118 -48.53 -16.84 -24.90
C LEU A 118 -47.75 -15.55 -25.23
N ASN A 119 -46.42 -15.59 -25.12
CA ASN A 119 -45.49 -14.59 -25.64
C ASN A 119 -44.05 -15.14 -25.67
N THR A 120 -43.17 -14.52 -26.45
CA THR A 120 -41.75 -14.90 -26.57
C THR A 120 -40.81 -14.11 -25.64
N SER A 121 -41.35 -13.19 -24.83
CA SER A 121 -40.55 -12.37 -23.92
C SER A 121 -40.26 -13.10 -22.60
N LEU A 122 -39.34 -12.56 -21.80
CA LEU A 122 -39.17 -13.00 -20.41
C LEU A 122 -40.46 -12.78 -19.62
N GLN A 123 -40.99 -13.84 -19.03
CA GLN A 123 -42.18 -13.84 -18.20
C GLN A 123 -41.79 -14.02 -16.75
N THR A 124 -42.33 -13.20 -15.84
CA THR A 124 -42.07 -13.29 -14.40
C THR A 124 -42.94 -14.37 -13.77
N PHE A 125 -42.31 -15.25 -12.99
CA PHE A 125 -42.95 -16.26 -12.17
C PHE A 125 -42.57 -15.99 -10.72
N ASP A 126 -43.53 -15.40 -10.00
CA ASP A 126 -43.40 -14.98 -8.60
C ASP A 126 -43.90 -16.08 -7.66
N PHE A 127 -43.20 -16.28 -6.55
CA PHE A 127 -43.49 -17.28 -5.54
C PHE A 127 -43.13 -16.75 -4.15
N PRO A 128 -43.60 -17.36 -3.04
CA PRO A 128 -43.22 -16.91 -1.71
C PRO A 128 -41.69 -16.89 -1.54
N ASP A 129 -41.15 -15.73 -1.15
CA ASP A 129 -39.72 -15.51 -0.97
C ASP A 129 -39.06 -16.63 -0.16
N VAL A 130 -38.02 -17.23 -0.75
CA VAL A 130 -37.20 -18.24 -0.10
C VAL A 130 -36.05 -17.53 0.60
N SER A 131 -36.01 -17.58 1.93
CA SER A 131 -35.00 -16.87 2.73
C SER A 131 -33.56 -17.37 2.51
N SER A 132 -33.38 -18.61 2.05
CA SER A 132 -32.08 -19.22 1.81
C SER A 132 -32.16 -20.32 0.76
N ALA A 133 -31.55 -20.09 -0.41
CA ALA A 133 -31.37 -21.06 -1.47
C ALA A 133 -30.05 -20.81 -2.21
N ARG A 134 -29.32 -21.88 -2.55
CA ARG A 134 -28.16 -21.85 -3.43
C ARG A 134 -28.46 -22.38 -4.82
N TYR A 135 -29.39 -23.32 -4.93
CA TYR A 135 -29.77 -23.94 -6.20
C TYR A 135 -31.22 -23.64 -6.50
N VAL A 136 -31.49 -23.19 -7.73
CA VAL A 136 -32.84 -23.07 -8.29
C VAL A 136 -32.96 -24.07 -9.43
N ARG A 137 -34.02 -24.88 -9.43
CA ARG A 137 -34.26 -25.93 -10.42
C ARG A 137 -35.65 -25.77 -11.02
N ILE A 138 -35.72 -25.79 -12.34
CA ILE A 138 -36.98 -25.81 -13.11
C ILE A 138 -37.18 -27.23 -13.61
N VAL A 139 -38.31 -27.86 -13.25
CA VAL A 139 -38.67 -29.21 -13.68
C VAL A 139 -39.80 -29.10 -14.71
N GLY A 140 -39.49 -29.41 -15.97
CA GLY A 140 -40.42 -29.26 -17.08
C GLY A 140 -41.33 -30.47 -17.30
N HIS A 141 -42.57 -30.20 -17.70
CA HIS A 141 -43.63 -31.17 -17.99
C HIS A 141 -44.08 -31.15 -19.47
N GLY A 142 -43.26 -30.55 -20.34
CA GLY A 142 -43.55 -30.35 -21.76
C GLY A 142 -44.28 -29.04 -22.04
N ASN A 143 -44.85 -28.96 -23.24
CA ASN A 143 -45.62 -27.82 -23.72
C ASN A 143 -46.97 -28.26 -24.30
N SER A 144 -47.82 -27.31 -24.65
CA SER A 144 -49.17 -27.55 -25.18
C SER A 144 -49.23 -28.34 -26.48
N LEU A 145 -48.12 -28.52 -27.19
CA LEU A 145 -48.03 -29.28 -28.44
C LEU A 145 -47.38 -30.66 -28.25
N ASN A 146 -46.36 -30.79 -27.41
CA ASN A 146 -45.57 -32.02 -27.25
C ASN A 146 -44.75 -32.03 -25.95
N ALA A 147 -43.99 -33.11 -25.73
CA ALA A 147 -43.23 -33.33 -24.49
C ALA A 147 -41.90 -32.55 -24.38
N TRP A 148 -41.61 -31.61 -25.29
CA TRP A 148 -40.35 -30.85 -25.24
C TRP A 148 -40.40 -29.71 -24.21
N ASN A 149 -39.32 -29.59 -23.44
CA ASN A 149 -39.05 -28.45 -22.55
C ASN A 149 -37.96 -27.61 -23.21
N SER A 150 -38.26 -26.35 -23.53
CA SER A 150 -37.37 -25.50 -24.30
C SER A 150 -37.38 -24.06 -23.78
N TYR A 151 -36.30 -23.66 -23.12
CA TYR A 151 -36.15 -22.33 -22.51
C TYR A 151 -35.06 -21.56 -23.25
N THR A 152 -35.34 -20.31 -23.60
CA THR A 152 -34.39 -19.44 -24.31
C THR A 152 -33.58 -18.57 -23.36
N GLU A 153 -34.14 -18.18 -22.21
CA GLU A 153 -33.42 -17.43 -21.17
C GLU A 153 -34.12 -17.65 -19.82
N VAL A 154 -33.34 -17.72 -18.75
CA VAL A 154 -33.80 -17.76 -17.36
C VAL A 154 -33.03 -16.75 -16.53
N GLU A 155 -33.76 -15.89 -15.82
CA GLU A 155 -33.21 -14.94 -14.86
C GLU A 155 -33.72 -15.28 -13.46
N ILE A 156 -32.85 -15.18 -12.45
CA ILE A 156 -33.22 -15.43 -11.04
C ILE A 156 -32.99 -14.14 -10.27
N TYR A 157 -33.97 -13.74 -9.47
CA TYR A 157 -33.96 -12.49 -8.73
C TYR A 157 -34.14 -12.72 -7.24
N GLY A 158 -33.50 -11.85 -6.47
CA GLY A 158 -33.65 -11.80 -5.02
C GLY A 158 -32.62 -10.89 -4.38
N THR A 159 -32.39 -11.07 -3.08
CA THR A 159 -31.34 -10.36 -2.35
C THR A 159 -30.27 -11.34 -1.90
N ASP A 160 -29.02 -10.99 -2.11
CA ASP A 160 -27.92 -11.75 -1.55
C ASP A 160 -27.54 -11.11 -0.21
N PRO A 161 -27.72 -11.81 0.93
CA PRO A 161 -27.31 -11.28 2.22
C PRO A 161 -25.78 -11.12 2.34
N THR A 162 -25.01 -11.66 1.39
CA THR A 162 -23.54 -11.64 1.35
C THR A 162 -22.95 -10.90 0.14
N SER A 163 -23.68 -10.79 -0.96
CA SER A 163 -23.33 -9.91 -2.08
C SER A 163 -24.13 -8.63 -1.93
N ASN A 164 -23.45 -7.58 -1.51
CA ASN A 164 -23.97 -6.24 -1.69
C ASN A 164 -23.40 -5.71 -3.02
N PRO A 165 -24.08 -5.89 -4.17
CA PRO A 165 -23.77 -5.14 -5.38
C PRO A 165 -24.20 -3.68 -5.13
N GLY A 166 -23.46 -2.96 -4.28
CA GLY A 166 -23.87 -1.63 -3.82
C GLY A 166 -23.44 -1.19 -2.42
N ASN A 167 -22.39 -1.75 -1.79
CA ASN A 167 -21.93 -1.24 -0.48
C ASN A 167 -21.20 0.13 -0.57
N ASN A 168 -21.50 0.92 -1.62
CA ASN A 168 -21.11 2.31 -1.75
C ASN A 168 -22.01 3.17 -0.85
N VAL A 169 -21.57 3.42 0.37
CA VAL A 169 -22.24 4.31 1.30
C VAL A 169 -21.80 5.73 0.98
N SER A 170 -22.63 6.47 0.23
CA SER A 170 -22.37 7.88 -0.05
C SER A 170 -22.67 8.72 1.19
N VAL A 171 -21.72 9.55 1.62
CA VAL A 171 -21.86 10.44 2.77
C VAL A 171 -21.55 11.87 2.38
N SER A 172 -22.31 12.83 2.91
CA SER A 172 -22.15 14.28 2.62
C SER A 172 -22.04 15.13 3.89
N THR A 173 -22.08 14.50 5.06
CA THR A 173 -22.00 15.17 6.37
C THR A 173 -21.13 14.37 7.34
N SER A 174 -20.58 15.02 8.38
CA SER A 174 -19.81 14.35 9.44
C SER A 174 -20.61 13.26 10.15
N ALA A 175 -21.90 13.49 10.43
CA ALA A 175 -22.74 12.51 11.11
C ALA A 175 -22.94 11.24 10.26
N GLN A 176 -23.15 11.40 8.95
CA GLN A 176 -23.22 10.27 8.02
C GLN A 176 -21.89 9.52 7.93
N LEU A 177 -20.76 10.23 7.87
CA LEU A 177 -19.44 9.62 7.86
C LEU A 177 -19.19 8.79 9.13
N ALA A 178 -19.45 9.35 10.31
CA ALA A 178 -19.31 8.65 11.58
C ALA A 178 -20.21 7.40 11.66
N SER A 179 -21.47 7.52 11.23
CA SER A 179 -22.41 6.40 11.19
C SER A 179 -21.96 5.30 10.22
N ALA A 180 -21.52 5.66 9.02
CA ALA A 180 -21.04 4.73 8.01
C ALA A 180 -19.77 3.99 8.46
N ILE A 181 -18.82 4.68 9.10
CA ILE A 181 -17.63 4.06 9.67
C ILE A 181 -18.02 3.07 10.78
N GLY A 182 -18.97 3.44 11.65
CA GLY A 182 -19.44 2.59 12.74
C GLY A 182 -20.13 1.31 12.23
N SER A 183 -20.86 1.36 11.12
CA SER A 183 -21.58 0.23 10.53
C SER A 183 -20.77 -0.57 9.51
N ALA A 184 -19.60 -0.09 9.09
CA ALA A 184 -18.78 -0.72 8.05
C ALA A 184 -18.48 -2.20 8.36
N SER A 185 -18.51 -3.02 7.31
CA SER A 185 -18.15 -4.43 7.28
C SER A 185 -17.30 -4.72 6.03
N ALA A 186 -16.73 -5.92 5.92
CA ALA A 186 -15.91 -6.28 4.76
C ALA A 186 -16.61 -5.95 3.42
N GLY A 187 -15.88 -5.27 2.53
CA GLY A 187 -16.39 -4.80 1.23
C GLY A 187 -17.18 -3.48 1.27
N THR A 188 -17.43 -2.87 2.43
CA THR A 188 -18.02 -1.53 2.50
C THR A 188 -17.11 -0.50 1.85
N THR A 189 -17.65 0.32 0.95
CA THR A 189 -16.97 1.49 0.37
C THR A 189 -17.73 2.75 0.78
N ILE A 190 -17.16 3.53 1.69
CA ILE A 190 -17.70 4.82 2.11
C ILE A 190 -17.17 5.89 1.16
N VAL A 191 -18.07 6.55 0.43
CA VAL A 191 -17.74 7.58 -0.57
C VAL A 191 -18.12 8.95 -0.03
N LEU A 192 -17.11 9.75 0.32
CA LEU A 192 -17.28 11.11 0.83
C LEU A 192 -17.48 12.07 -0.33
N ALA A 193 -18.63 12.74 -0.39
CA ALA A 193 -18.87 13.86 -1.29
C ALA A 193 -17.89 15.01 -1.02
N ASN A 194 -17.80 15.95 -1.97
CA ASN A 194 -17.00 17.16 -1.79
C ASN A 194 -17.53 17.95 -0.60
N GLY A 195 -16.62 18.42 0.26
CA GLY A 195 -17.00 19.18 1.43
C GLY A 195 -16.04 18.97 2.60
N THR A 196 -16.37 19.62 3.70
CA THR A 196 -15.58 19.58 4.93
C THR A 196 -16.29 18.75 5.98
N TYR A 197 -15.56 17.79 6.55
CA TYR A 197 -16.01 16.89 7.60
C TYR A 197 -15.29 17.27 8.89
N THR A 198 -16.02 17.88 9.82
CA THR A 198 -15.54 18.34 11.13
C THR A 198 -16.19 17.59 12.28
N GLN A 199 -15.46 17.43 13.37
CA GLN A 199 -15.89 16.86 14.64
C GLN A 199 -14.94 17.39 15.73
N SER A 200 -15.33 17.30 17.01
CA SER A 200 -14.45 17.63 18.14
C SER A 200 -13.42 16.54 18.43
N GLU A 201 -13.67 15.32 17.96
CA GLU A 201 -12.91 14.10 18.22
C GLU A 201 -12.72 13.32 16.90
N ALA A 202 -12.00 12.20 16.95
CA ALA A 202 -11.77 11.36 15.78
C ALA A 202 -13.05 10.71 15.20
N PHE A 203 -13.04 10.49 13.88
CA PHE A 203 -13.83 9.44 13.27
C PHE A 203 -13.14 8.09 13.50
N LYS A 204 -13.72 7.27 14.37
CA LYS A 204 -13.09 6.02 14.85
C LYS A 204 -13.62 4.79 14.12
N LEU A 205 -12.72 4.04 13.49
CA LEU A 205 -13.00 2.71 12.95
C LEU A 205 -12.41 1.69 13.91
N ASN A 206 -13.27 1.03 14.69
CA ASN A 206 -12.86 0.16 15.79
C ASN A 206 -13.24 -1.30 15.51
N ASN A 207 -12.27 -2.20 15.64
CA ASN A 207 -12.47 -3.65 15.59
C ASN A 207 -13.19 -4.12 14.32
N LYS A 208 -12.82 -3.56 13.15
CA LYS A 208 -13.38 -3.95 11.86
C LYS A 208 -12.37 -4.74 11.04
N ALA A 209 -12.82 -5.85 10.49
CA ALA A 209 -12.02 -6.68 9.61
C ALA A 209 -12.63 -6.64 8.20
N GLY A 210 -11.93 -5.99 7.27
CA GLY A 210 -12.07 -6.28 5.86
C GLY A 210 -11.36 -7.59 5.51
N THR A 211 -11.29 -7.92 4.23
CA THR A 211 -10.45 -9.00 3.71
C THR A 211 -9.64 -8.51 2.51
N ALA A 212 -8.61 -9.26 2.12
CA ALA A 212 -7.83 -8.93 0.92
C ALA A 212 -8.70 -8.79 -0.35
N SER A 213 -9.73 -9.62 -0.49
CA SER A 213 -10.67 -9.57 -1.62
C SER A 213 -11.78 -8.54 -1.45
N SER A 214 -12.05 -8.12 -0.21
CA SER A 214 -13.18 -7.26 0.15
C SER A 214 -12.78 -6.28 1.26
N PRO A 215 -11.87 -5.32 0.97
CA PRO A 215 -11.42 -4.35 1.96
C PRO A 215 -12.55 -3.38 2.33
N ILE A 216 -12.45 -2.77 3.51
CA ILE A 216 -13.25 -1.58 3.84
C ILE A 216 -12.57 -0.38 3.22
N THR A 217 -13.25 0.37 2.36
CA THR A 217 -12.68 1.56 1.71
C THR A 217 -13.34 2.83 2.23
N ILE A 218 -12.56 3.82 2.66
CA ILE A 218 -12.99 5.17 2.98
C ILE A 218 -12.35 6.08 1.95
N LYS A 219 -13.14 6.65 1.02
CA LYS A 219 -12.60 7.41 -0.11
C LYS A 219 -13.33 8.70 -0.39
N ALA A 220 -12.61 9.68 -0.93
CA ALA A 220 -13.25 10.84 -1.55
C ALA A 220 -13.93 10.44 -2.87
N ALA A 221 -15.07 11.06 -3.17
CA ALA A 221 -15.71 11.00 -4.49
C ALA A 221 -14.82 11.66 -5.54
N ASN A 222 -14.22 12.80 -5.21
CA ASN A 222 -13.23 13.51 -6.02
C ASN A 222 -11.98 13.74 -5.17
N GLN A 223 -10.82 13.28 -5.66
CA GLN A 223 -9.55 13.34 -4.92
C GLN A 223 -9.24 14.76 -4.41
N GLY A 224 -8.91 14.86 -3.12
CA GLY A 224 -8.59 16.10 -2.43
C GLY A 224 -9.78 17.00 -2.09
N GLN A 225 -11.01 16.65 -2.49
CA GLN A 225 -12.20 17.49 -2.29
C GLN A 225 -13.05 17.11 -1.06
N ALA A 226 -12.80 15.94 -0.46
CA ALA A 226 -13.33 15.60 0.86
C ALA A 226 -12.28 15.92 1.94
N ILE A 227 -12.56 16.92 2.76
CA ILE A 227 -11.59 17.54 3.67
C ILE A 227 -11.91 17.17 5.11
N ILE A 228 -11.00 16.48 5.80
CA ILE A 228 -11.05 16.25 7.25
C ILE A 228 -10.43 17.47 7.94
N SER A 229 -11.19 18.16 8.80
CA SER A 229 -10.78 19.47 9.35
C SER A 229 -11.32 19.73 10.77
N GLY A 230 -10.95 20.87 11.36
CA GLY A 230 -11.28 21.21 12.74
C GLY A 230 -10.53 20.30 13.73
N GLY A 231 -11.20 19.83 14.77
CA GLY A 231 -10.64 18.83 15.70
C GLY A 231 -10.72 17.38 15.22
N ALA A 232 -11.31 17.13 14.04
CA ALA A 232 -11.49 15.77 13.53
C ALA A 232 -10.20 15.19 12.97
N PHE A 233 -10.05 13.88 13.11
CA PHE A 233 -9.00 13.09 12.47
C PHE A 233 -9.53 11.67 12.23
N LEU A 234 -8.76 10.83 11.55
CA LEU A 234 -9.09 9.41 11.41
C LEU A 234 -8.31 8.56 12.43
N GLU A 235 -9.00 7.66 13.11
CA GLU A 235 -8.40 6.73 14.06
C GLU A 235 -8.84 5.30 13.72
N ILE A 236 -7.89 4.46 13.33
CA ILE A 236 -8.11 3.07 12.89
C ILE A 236 -7.57 2.14 13.96
N ASN A 237 -8.46 1.57 14.77
CA ASN A 237 -8.11 0.76 15.93
C ASN A 237 -8.41 -0.72 15.70
N ASN A 238 -7.42 -1.57 15.97
CA ASN A 238 -7.56 -3.04 15.97
C ASN A 238 -8.30 -3.56 14.73
N SER A 239 -7.97 -3.02 13.57
CA SER A 239 -8.71 -3.26 12.33
C SER A 239 -7.78 -3.73 11.21
N SER A 240 -8.35 -4.38 10.20
CA SER A 240 -7.56 -4.91 9.10
C SER A 240 -8.22 -4.74 7.73
N TYR A 241 -7.39 -4.72 6.69
CA TYR A 241 -7.81 -4.58 5.29
C TYR A 241 -8.71 -3.35 5.08
N VAL A 242 -8.18 -2.18 5.44
CA VAL A 242 -8.84 -0.88 5.26
C VAL A 242 -8.05 -0.06 4.25
N ILE A 243 -8.74 0.59 3.31
CA ILE A 243 -8.16 1.52 2.35
C ILE A 243 -8.66 2.93 2.66
N ILE A 244 -7.74 3.89 2.83
CA ILE A 244 -8.03 5.31 3.02
C ILE A 244 -7.52 6.05 1.79
N GLN A 245 -8.43 6.58 0.97
CA GLN A 245 -8.09 7.04 -0.37
C GLN A 245 -8.59 8.45 -0.70
N GLY A 246 -7.70 9.28 -1.26
CA GLY A 246 -8.12 10.51 -1.94
C GLY A 246 -8.59 11.63 -1.02
N LEU A 247 -8.41 11.52 0.30
CA LEU A 247 -8.84 12.52 1.27
C LEU A 247 -7.84 13.68 1.36
N LYS A 248 -8.30 14.84 1.86
CA LYS A 248 -7.42 15.93 2.28
C LYS A 248 -7.53 16.13 3.79
N PHE A 249 -6.40 16.17 4.49
CA PHE A 249 -6.35 16.45 5.92
C PHE A 249 -5.87 17.88 6.15
N THR A 250 -6.66 18.67 6.89
CA THR A 250 -6.33 20.04 7.30
C THR A 250 -6.69 20.29 8.77
N ASN A 251 -6.87 19.23 9.56
CA ASN A 251 -7.27 19.34 10.95
C ASN A 251 -6.18 19.97 11.82
N THR A 252 -6.62 20.51 12.95
CA THR A 252 -5.78 21.19 13.94
C THR A 252 -5.86 20.43 15.26
N GLY A 253 -4.70 20.05 15.80
CA GLY A 253 -4.62 19.25 17.02
C GLY A 253 -4.82 17.75 16.78
N ASN A 254 -4.14 16.93 17.59
CA ASN A 254 -4.00 15.48 17.42
C ASN A 254 -3.38 15.05 16.07
N ASN A 255 -3.35 13.75 15.78
CA ASN A 255 -2.87 13.26 14.48
C ASN A 255 -3.81 13.67 13.33
N ALA A 256 -3.37 13.54 12.08
CA ALA A 256 -4.27 13.50 10.92
C ALA A 256 -4.87 12.10 10.75
N LEU A 257 -4.01 11.10 10.93
CA LEU A 257 -4.35 9.68 10.86
C LEU A 257 -3.56 8.88 11.91
N LEU A 258 -4.26 8.11 12.72
CA LEU A 258 -3.67 7.16 13.67
C LEU A 258 -4.05 5.72 13.27
N LEU A 259 -3.04 4.89 13.01
CA LEU A 259 -3.17 3.44 12.86
C LEU A 259 -2.70 2.79 14.16
N ASN A 260 -3.64 2.24 14.93
CA ASN A 260 -3.34 1.69 16.26
C ASN A 260 -3.78 0.23 16.37
N GLY A 261 -2.82 -0.67 16.44
CA GLY A 261 -3.02 -2.12 16.44
C GLY A 261 -3.67 -2.65 15.17
N SER A 262 -3.50 -1.93 14.06
CA SER A 262 -4.14 -2.20 12.78
C SER A 262 -3.12 -2.68 11.75
N ASN A 263 -3.54 -3.59 10.88
CA ASN A 263 -2.68 -4.25 9.89
C ASN A 263 -3.33 -4.34 8.52
N ASN A 264 -2.53 -4.55 7.46
CA ASN A 264 -3.05 -4.57 6.08
C ASN A 264 -3.85 -3.29 5.73
N ILE A 265 -3.46 -2.15 6.31
CA ILE A 265 -4.08 -0.86 6.02
C ILE A 265 -3.35 -0.20 4.84
N GLN A 266 -4.08 0.29 3.85
CA GLN A 266 -3.53 1.10 2.77
C GLN A 266 -3.95 2.56 2.91
N VAL A 267 -2.98 3.46 3.04
CA VAL A 267 -3.18 4.92 3.05
C VAL A 267 -2.66 5.44 1.73
N THR A 268 -3.55 5.77 0.80
CA THR A 268 -3.17 6.05 -0.59
C THR A 268 -3.78 7.30 -1.19
N ARG A 269 -3.01 8.06 -1.98
CA ARG A 269 -3.50 9.21 -2.76
C ARG A 269 -4.14 10.31 -1.91
N ASN A 270 -3.72 10.46 -0.66
CA ASN A 270 -4.22 11.51 0.23
C ASN A 270 -3.28 12.74 0.19
N LYS A 271 -3.84 13.90 0.54
CA LYS A 271 -3.06 15.13 0.77
C LYS A 271 -3.11 15.51 2.24
N PHE A 272 -1.95 15.54 2.89
CA PHE A 272 -1.80 16.05 4.25
C PHE A 272 -1.26 17.47 4.18
N ALA A 273 -2.08 18.44 4.59
CA ALA A 273 -1.76 19.87 4.53
C ALA A 273 -2.29 20.56 5.80
N LEU A 274 -1.85 20.08 6.96
CA LEU A 274 -2.32 20.58 8.25
C LEU A 274 -1.72 21.97 8.50
N PRO A 275 -2.53 22.97 8.87
CA PRO A 275 -2.03 24.31 9.12
C PRO A 275 -1.13 24.34 10.35
N ALA A 276 -0.11 25.20 10.30
CA ALA A 276 0.79 25.42 11.42
C ALA A 276 0.04 25.93 12.65
N THR A 277 0.32 25.32 13.80
CA THR A 277 -0.21 25.73 15.10
C THR A 277 0.86 26.34 16.00
N GLY A 278 2.14 26.22 15.62
CA GLY A 278 3.29 26.50 16.48
C GLY A 278 3.57 25.41 17.51
N GLY A 279 2.79 24.32 17.49
CA GLY A 279 2.91 23.19 18.41
C GLY A 279 3.75 22.04 17.87
N ALA A 280 3.50 20.86 18.44
CA ALA A 280 4.11 19.60 18.04
C ALA A 280 3.02 18.63 17.58
N LEU A 281 3.15 18.07 16.37
CA LEU A 281 2.12 17.23 15.77
C LEU A 281 2.71 16.15 14.88
N ILE A 282 2.38 14.89 15.19
CA ILE A 282 2.61 13.75 14.29
C ILE A 282 1.44 13.69 13.30
N TRP A 283 1.68 13.76 11.99
CA TRP A 283 0.57 13.72 11.03
C TRP A 283 0.02 12.31 10.84
N LEU A 284 0.87 11.33 10.57
CA LEU A 284 0.49 9.91 10.45
C LEU A 284 1.27 9.09 11.48
N GLN A 285 0.56 8.47 12.41
CA GLN A 285 1.15 7.62 13.43
C GLN A 285 0.79 6.15 13.22
N VAL A 286 1.78 5.27 13.35
CA VAL A 286 1.62 3.82 13.40
C VAL A 286 2.05 3.32 14.79
N SER A 287 1.15 2.63 15.48
CA SER A 287 1.38 2.12 16.84
C SER A 287 0.50 0.91 17.14
N GLY A 288 0.60 0.40 18.37
CA GLY A 288 -0.31 -0.59 18.93
C GLY A 288 0.02 -2.05 18.60
N VAL A 289 -0.49 -2.94 19.45
CA VAL A 289 -0.28 -4.39 19.34
C VAL A 289 -0.89 -4.91 18.05
N ASN A 290 -0.17 -5.81 17.34
CA ASN A 290 -0.62 -6.42 16.08
C ASN A 290 -0.69 -5.45 14.88
N SER A 291 0.06 -4.33 14.93
CA SER A 291 0.28 -3.49 13.75
C SER A 291 1.35 -4.09 12.85
N HIS A 292 1.03 -4.30 11.57
CA HIS A 292 1.94 -4.85 10.57
C HIS A 292 1.36 -4.75 9.14
N HIS A 293 2.19 -4.93 8.11
CA HIS A 293 1.78 -5.01 6.69
C HIS A 293 0.93 -3.82 6.21
N ASN A 294 1.13 -2.65 6.78
CA ASN A 294 0.52 -1.41 6.34
C ASN A 294 1.27 -0.84 5.15
N ARG A 295 0.57 -0.18 4.24
CA ARG A 295 1.13 0.48 3.07
C ARG A 295 0.74 1.95 3.06
N ILE A 296 1.73 2.83 3.07
CA ILE A 296 1.56 4.28 2.95
C ILE A 296 2.11 4.67 1.60
N ASP A 297 1.24 4.89 0.62
CA ASP A 297 1.66 5.07 -0.77
C ASP A 297 1.02 6.24 -1.52
N HIS A 298 1.73 6.86 -2.46
CA HIS A 298 1.18 7.92 -3.33
C HIS A 298 0.56 9.10 -2.56
N ASN A 299 1.03 9.44 -1.36
CA ASN A 299 0.50 10.60 -0.61
C ASN A 299 1.37 11.84 -0.81
N ASP A 300 0.77 13.01 -0.59
CA ASP A 300 1.43 14.32 -0.56
C ASP A 300 1.47 14.78 0.91
N PHE A 301 2.67 15.00 1.43
CA PHE A 301 2.94 15.46 2.79
C PHE A 301 3.75 16.76 2.75
N GLY A 302 3.08 17.89 2.95
CA GLY A 302 3.73 19.19 3.03
C GLY A 302 2.76 20.35 2.80
N ASN A 303 3.09 21.57 3.22
CA ASN A 303 4.28 22.01 3.95
C ASN A 303 4.08 21.83 5.47
N LYS A 304 5.14 21.65 6.27
CA LYS A 304 5.01 21.51 7.74
C LYS A 304 6.04 22.35 8.50
N SER A 305 5.56 23.16 9.44
CA SER A 305 6.42 23.94 10.35
C SER A 305 6.38 23.57 11.82
N ASP A 306 5.29 22.97 12.27
CA ASP A 306 5.16 22.41 13.63
C ASP A 306 6.20 21.32 13.86
N THR A 307 6.65 21.12 15.10
CA THR A 307 7.56 20.02 15.46
C THR A 307 6.82 18.67 15.48
N ASN A 308 7.53 17.60 15.83
CA ASN A 308 7.24 16.18 15.62
C ASN A 308 7.21 15.74 14.15
N PRO A 309 7.37 14.43 13.89
CA PRO A 309 7.48 13.94 12.51
C PRO A 309 6.24 14.08 11.64
N LEU A 310 6.39 14.01 10.31
CA LEU A 310 5.24 13.75 9.44
C LEU A 310 4.71 12.33 9.68
N ILE A 311 5.59 11.33 9.57
CA ILE A 311 5.27 9.92 9.86
C ILE A 311 6.07 9.44 11.06
N ALA A 312 5.40 8.84 12.05
CA ALA A 312 6.06 8.26 13.22
C ALA A 312 5.56 6.85 13.56
N TYR A 313 6.50 5.97 13.86
CA TYR A 313 6.26 4.63 14.38
C TYR A 313 6.55 4.62 15.88
N GLU A 314 5.50 4.61 16.70
CA GLU A 314 5.60 4.75 18.16
C GLU A 314 5.62 3.39 18.89
N GLY A 315 5.43 2.29 18.16
CA GLY A 315 5.46 0.93 18.70
C GLY A 315 4.19 0.50 19.44
N ASP A 316 4.23 -0.69 20.03
CA ASP A 316 3.09 -1.33 20.71
C ASP A 316 3.01 -1.06 22.23
N GLY A 317 3.97 -0.30 22.78
CA GLY A 317 4.13 -0.07 24.21
C GLY A 317 4.75 -1.26 24.98
N ASN A 318 5.08 -2.36 24.31
CA ASN A 318 5.62 -3.59 24.88
C ASN A 318 6.95 -4.00 24.22
N GLY A 319 7.67 -3.05 23.64
CA GLY A 319 9.00 -3.27 23.09
C GLY A 319 9.03 -3.62 21.60
N ASN A 320 7.89 -3.62 20.89
CA ASN A 320 7.84 -3.97 19.47
C ASN A 320 7.44 -2.80 18.58
N ILE A 321 8.07 -2.74 17.41
CA ILE A 321 7.66 -1.87 16.31
C ILE A 321 6.66 -2.61 15.40
N SER A 322 5.84 -1.87 14.64
CA SER A 322 5.07 -2.43 13.52
C SER A 322 6.01 -3.08 12.50
N GLN A 323 5.56 -4.19 11.90
CA GLN A 323 6.40 -5.02 11.04
C GLN A 323 5.92 -5.12 9.59
N TYR A 324 6.86 -5.23 8.64
CA TYR A 324 6.60 -5.41 7.20
C TYR A 324 5.75 -4.31 6.57
N ASP A 325 5.76 -3.12 7.14
CA ASP A 325 5.11 -1.95 6.56
C ASP A 325 5.93 -1.41 5.38
N VAL A 326 5.24 -0.79 4.42
CA VAL A 326 5.84 -0.22 3.21
C VAL A 326 5.45 1.26 3.08
N ILE A 327 6.44 2.13 2.89
CA ILE A 327 6.26 3.56 2.60
C ILE A 327 6.81 3.81 1.21
N GLU A 328 5.96 4.12 0.23
CA GLU A 328 6.41 4.25 -1.17
C GLU A 328 5.67 5.24 -2.06
N TYR A 329 6.35 5.80 -3.06
CA TYR A 329 5.77 6.75 -4.01
C TYR A 329 5.15 8.00 -3.36
N ASN A 330 5.55 8.35 -2.14
CA ASN A 330 5.08 9.56 -1.48
C ASN A 330 5.94 10.76 -1.84
N TYR A 331 5.30 11.93 -1.89
CA TYR A 331 5.95 13.22 -2.02
C TYR A 331 6.02 13.89 -0.65
N PHE A 332 7.22 13.97 -0.07
CA PHE A 332 7.51 14.69 1.16
C PHE A 332 8.18 16.00 0.82
N HIS A 333 7.59 17.13 1.22
CA HIS A 333 8.14 18.41 0.85
C HIS A 333 7.96 19.52 1.88
N ASP A 334 8.88 20.49 1.82
CA ASP A 334 8.80 21.75 2.55
C ASP A 334 8.55 21.56 4.05
N VAL A 335 9.40 20.74 4.69
CA VAL A 335 9.41 20.55 6.14
C VAL A 335 10.41 21.53 6.73
N GLY A 336 9.97 22.53 7.49
CA GLY A 336 10.87 23.58 7.98
C GLY A 336 10.12 24.65 8.77
N PRO A 337 10.81 25.56 9.48
CA PRO A 337 12.25 25.80 9.42
C PRO A 337 13.04 24.76 10.23
N TRP A 338 14.35 24.77 10.01
CA TRP A 338 15.33 23.99 10.76
C TRP A 338 15.20 24.17 12.28
N VAL A 339 15.25 23.05 13.01
CA VAL A 339 15.41 22.97 14.46
C VAL A 339 16.50 21.95 14.81
N ASP A 340 17.04 22.03 16.02
CA ASP A 340 18.11 21.11 16.44
C ASP A 340 17.63 19.65 16.58
N ASN A 341 16.35 19.43 16.90
CA ASN A 341 15.79 18.10 17.14
C ASN A 341 14.25 18.11 17.11
N GLY A 342 13.65 17.01 16.65
CA GLY A 342 12.23 16.71 16.80
C GLY A 342 11.37 17.23 15.66
N LYS A 343 11.88 17.20 14.43
CA LYS A 343 11.13 17.53 13.21
C LYS A 343 11.51 16.62 12.04
N GLU A 344 11.75 15.35 12.35
CA GLU A 344 12.06 14.34 11.33
C GLU A 344 10.96 14.29 10.25
N THR A 345 11.28 14.00 9.00
CA THR A 345 10.21 13.70 8.03
C THR A 345 9.59 12.34 8.38
N ILE A 346 10.43 11.33 8.58
CA ILE A 346 10.02 9.99 9.00
C ILE A 346 10.83 9.57 10.23
N ARG A 347 10.13 9.13 11.28
CA ARG A 347 10.73 8.44 12.43
C ARG A 347 10.26 6.99 12.50
N LEU A 348 11.14 6.05 12.17
CA LEU A 348 10.86 4.62 12.13
C LEU A 348 11.30 3.92 13.43
N GLY A 349 10.54 4.19 14.49
CA GLY A 349 10.73 3.62 15.83
C GLY A 349 11.15 4.64 16.87
N LEU A 350 11.49 4.13 18.05
CA LEU A 350 11.97 4.91 19.19
C LEU A 350 13.21 4.23 19.81
N SER A 351 13.99 4.96 20.59
CA SER A 351 15.15 4.38 21.29
C SER A 351 14.77 3.15 22.12
N GLY A 352 13.65 3.22 22.86
CA GLY A 352 13.16 2.15 23.73
C GLY A 352 12.72 0.86 23.02
N ILE A 353 12.49 0.91 21.71
CA ILE A 353 12.09 -0.24 20.88
C ILE A 353 13.13 -0.55 19.79
N SER A 354 14.33 0.03 19.88
CA SER A 354 15.31 0.02 18.80
C SER A 354 15.87 -1.36 18.45
N LEU A 355 15.87 -2.29 19.40
CA LEU A 355 16.29 -3.68 19.19
C LEU A 355 15.19 -4.54 18.52
N SER A 356 13.97 -4.01 18.38
CA SER A 356 12.89 -4.70 17.69
C SER A 356 13.12 -4.71 16.18
N ASN A 357 12.79 -5.84 15.55
CA ASN A 357 12.91 -6.03 14.11
C ASN A 357 11.64 -5.52 13.42
N GLY A 358 11.79 -4.53 12.54
CA GLY A 358 10.70 -3.98 11.76
C GLY A 358 10.49 -4.69 10.43
N TYR A 359 11.56 -5.04 9.70
CA TYR A 359 11.43 -5.51 8.31
C TYR A 359 10.63 -4.54 7.41
N ASN A 360 10.57 -3.26 7.81
CA ASN A 360 9.83 -2.24 7.09
C ASN A 360 10.65 -1.76 5.89
N THR A 361 9.97 -1.34 4.83
CA THR A 361 10.57 -0.87 3.59
C THR A 361 10.17 0.57 3.29
N ILE A 362 11.14 1.47 3.14
CA ILE A 362 10.93 2.83 2.64
C ILE A 362 11.55 2.89 1.24
N GLN A 363 10.72 3.00 0.21
CA GLN A 363 11.20 2.93 -1.18
C GLN A 363 10.50 3.88 -2.14
N TYR A 364 11.19 4.31 -3.19
CA TYR A 364 10.59 5.13 -4.23
C TYR A 364 9.87 6.39 -3.73
N ASN A 365 10.38 7.06 -2.69
CA ASN A 365 9.83 8.35 -2.22
C ASN A 365 10.71 9.51 -2.66
N LEU A 366 10.10 10.67 -2.86
CA LEU A 366 10.79 11.94 -3.09
C LEU A 366 10.71 12.81 -1.83
N PHE A 367 11.87 13.19 -1.33
CA PHE A 367 12.07 14.17 -0.25
C PHE A 367 12.66 15.43 -0.88
N GLU A 368 11.89 16.53 -0.91
CA GLU A 368 12.31 17.81 -1.53
C GLU A 368 12.14 18.97 -0.55
N ASN A 369 13.21 19.69 -0.24
CA ASN A 369 13.22 20.75 0.80
C ASN A 369 12.73 20.26 2.17
N THR A 370 13.11 19.04 2.57
CA THR A 370 12.76 18.50 3.89
C THR A 370 13.76 18.95 4.95
N ASP A 371 13.73 20.23 5.24
CA ASP A 371 14.72 21.02 5.98
C ASP A 371 14.46 21.14 7.48
N GLY A 372 13.81 20.12 8.06
CA GLY A 372 13.26 20.21 9.41
C GLY A 372 14.31 20.16 10.52
N GLU A 373 15.30 19.28 10.37
CA GLU A 373 16.33 18.98 11.36
C GLU A 373 17.43 18.09 10.73
N PRO A 374 18.50 17.68 11.45
CA PRO A 374 19.55 16.82 10.90
C PRO A 374 19.09 15.44 10.39
N GLU A 375 17.97 14.91 10.88
CA GLU A 375 17.46 13.58 10.52
C GLU A 375 16.19 13.69 9.65
N ILE A 376 16.34 13.69 8.31
CA ILE A 376 15.19 13.60 7.39
C ILE A 376 14.44 12.29 7.64
N VAL A 377 15.18 11.18 7.61
CA VAL A 377 14.67 9.86 8.00
C VAL A 377 15.50 9.35 9.17
N SER A 378 14.85 9.13 10.31
CA SER A 378 15.46 8.60 11.53
C SER A 378 15.00 7.16 11.76
N VAL A 379 15.85 6.20 11.38
CA VAL A 379 15.61 4.77 11.61
C VAL A 379 16.04 4.42 13.02
N LYS A 380 15.08 3.98 13.83
CA LYS A 380 15.24 3.69 15.26
C LYS A 380 14.71 2.28 15.57
N SER A 381 15.00 1.33 14.70
CA SER A 381 14.62 -0.09 14.76
C SER A 381 15.54 -0.92 13.87
N SER A 382 15.41 -2.25 13.91
CA SER A 382 16.32 -3.19 13.26
C SER A 382 15.74 -3.88 12.02
N ASN A 383 16.61 -4.39 11.14
CA ASN A 383 16.29 -5.18 9.95
C ASN A 383 15.37 -4.48 8.93
N ASN A 384 15.43 -3.16 8.82
CA ASN A 384 14.66 -2.40 7.84
C ASN A 384 15.44 -2.20 6.52
N THR A 385 14.71 -1.83 5.46
CA THR A 385 15.26 -1.48 4.16
C THR A 385 14.85 -0.07 3.77
N VAL A 386 15.80 0.77 3.36
CA VAL A 386 15.53 2.09 2.75
C VAL A 386 16.25 2.15 1.40
N ARG A 387 15.49 2.17 0.31
CA ARG A 387 16.05 2.02 -1.05
C ARG A 387 15.39 2.87 -2.12
N TYR A 388 16.13 3.24 -3.17
CA TYR A 388 15.56 3.90 -4.36
C TYR A 388 14.77 5.19 -4.05
N ASN A 389 15.08 5.85 -2.93
CA ASN A 389 14.50 7.14 -2.60
C ASN A 389 15.36 8.26 -3.17
N THR A 390 14.73 9.41 -3.42
CA THR A 390 15.42 10.62 -3.88
C THR A 390 15.32 11.68 -2.79
N PHE A 391 16.47 12.12 -2.28
CA PHE A 391 16.61 13.27 -1.40
C PHE A 391 17.17 14.41 -2.23
N LYS A 392 16.38 15.46 -2.43
CA LYS A 392 16.70 16.56 -3.32
C LYS A 392 16.66 17.88 -2.57
N THR A 393 17.75 18.66 -2.66
CA THR A 393 17.88 19.99 -2.05
C THR A 393 17.31 20.04 -0.62
N SER A 394 17.75 19.11 0.23
CA SER A 394 17.19 18.88 1.56
C SER A 394 18.27 18.90 2.63
N LYS A 395 18.04 19.64 3.70
CA LYS A 395 18.93 19.73 4.86
C LYS A 395 18.73 18.53 5.79
N GLY A 396 19.84 17.94 6.24
CA GLY A 396 19.85 16.70 6.99
C GLY A 396 20.08 15.49 6.09
N GLY A 397 19.85 14.29 6.61
CA GLY A 397 20.08 13.06 5.85
C GLY A 397 19.33 11.84 6.40
N LEU A 398 19.71 10.67 5.89
CA LEU A 398 19.19 9.36 6.32
C LEU A 398 20.04 8.82 7.47
N THR A 399 19.49 8.76 8.67
CA THR A 399 20.21 8.30 9.86
C THR A 399 19.68 6.95 10.37
N SER A 400 20.53 5.93 10.38
CA SER A 400 20.38 4.74 11.25
C SER A 400 20.72 5.15 12.67
N ARG A 401 19.76 5.77 13.35
CA ARG A 401 19.96 6.43 14.63
C ARG A 401 20.07 5.42 15.77
N HIS A 402 19.28 4.34 15.69
CA HIS A 402 19.34 3.18 16.57
C HIS A 402 18.98 1.89 15.80
N GLY A 403 19.20 0.74 16.43
CA GLY A 403 18.91 -0.58 15.84
C GLY A 403 20.06 -1.12 14.98
N HIS A 404 19.85 -2.30 14.41
CA HIS A 404 20.89 -3.11 13.76
C HIS A 404 20.41 -3.68 12.43
N SER A 405 21.34 -4.17 11.60
CA SER A 405 21.04 -4.95 10.40
C SER A 405 20.17 -4.25 9.35
N ASN A 406 20.13 -2.91 9.36
CA ASN A 406 19.41 -2.13 8.36
C ASN A 406 20.19 -2.08 7.03
N SER A 407 19.47 -2.07 5.91
CA SER A 407 20.04 -1.93 4.57
C SER A 407 19.62 -0.61 3.92
N PHE A 408 20.60 0.15 3.42
CA PHE A 408 20.43 1.46 2.80
C PHE A 408 21.05 1.43 1.40
N TYR A 409 20.25 1.34 0.33
CA TYR A 409 20.82 1.14 -1.00
C TYR A 409 20.07 1.75 -2.17
N GLY A 410 20.80 2.09 -3.24
CA GLY A 410 20.19 2.65 -4.44
C GLY A 410 19.52 4.00 -4.23
N ASN A 411 19.79 4.71 -3.14
CA ASN A 411 19.20 6.02 -2.88
C ASN A 411 20.01 7.12 -3.60
N PHE A 412 19.33 8.15 -4.06
CA PHE A 412 19.90 9.34 -4.69
C PHE A 412 19.86 10.51 -3.72
N PHE A 413 21.00 11.11 -3.40
CA PHE A 413 21.11 12.33 -2.60
C PHE A 413 21.66 13.43 -3.50
N LEU A 414 20.83 14.40 -3.85
CA LEU A 414 21.11 15.43 -4.84
C LEU A 414 21.03 16.80 -4.16
N GLY A 415 22.18 17.28 -3.68
CA GLY A 415 22.32 18.63 -3.14
C GLY A 415 22.51 19.67 -4.23
N ASP A 416 22.52 20.94 -3.84
CA ASP A 416 22.87 22.06 -4.71
C ASP A 416 24.32 22.56 -4.52
N GLY A 417 25.01 22.06 -3.49
CA GLY A 417 26.37 22.44 -3.15
C GLY A 417 26.49 23.82 -2.50
N VAL A 418 25.37 24.45 -2.18
CA VAL A 418 25.26 25.80 -1.64
C VAL A 418 24.54 25.79 -0.30
N GLU A 419 23.39 25.13 -0.19
CA GLU A 419 22.59 25.06 1.01
C GLU A 419 23.34 24.28 2.11
N THR A 420 23.30 24.80 3.33
CA THR A 420 24.06 24.20 4.43
C THR A 420 23.34 22.98 4.98
N GLU A 421 24.11 22.06 5.57
CA GLU A 421 23.59 20.86 6.24
C GLU A 421 23.02 19.77 5.32
N GLU A 422 23.21 19.84 4.00
CA GLU A 422 22.86 18.75 3.09
C GLU A 422 23.80 17.54 3.32
N ALA A 423 23.25 16.45 3.85
CA ALA A 423 24.00 15.27 4.29
C ALA A 423 23.46 13.98 3.65
N GLY A 424 24.28 12.94 3.63
CA GLY A 424 23.86 11.64 3.10
C GLY A 424 23.43 10.68 4.22
N ILE A 425 24.20 9.62 4.44
CA ILE A 425 23.85 8.52 5.36
C ILE A 425 24.72 8.56 6.61
N ARG A 426 24.08 8.53 7.78
CA ARG A 426 24.75 8.37 9.08
C ARG A 426 24.31 7.09 9.77
N ILE A 427 25.22 6.35 10.38
CA ILE A 427 24.86 5.13 11.11
C ILE A 427 25.47 5.03 12.51
N TYR A 428 24.79 4.25 13.35
CA TYR A 428 25.23 3.66 14.62
C TYR A 428 24.70 2.24 14.69
N GLY A 429 25.34 1.36 15.47
CA GLY A 429 24.91 -0.03 15.63
C GLY A 429 25.50 -1.01 14.62
N ASN A 430 25.05 -2.26 14.66
CA ASN A 430 25.72 -3.39 14.05
C ASN A 430 25.14 -3.78 12.69
N ASP A 431 25.99 -4.42 11.86
CA ASP A 431 25.59 -5.22 10.69
C ASP A 431 24.85 -4.44 9.57
N HIS A 432 25.02 -3.13 9.51
CA HIS A 432 24.42 -2.30 8.46
C HIS A 432 25.05 -2.55 7.09
N LYS A 433 24.22 -2.46 6.04
CA LYS A 433 24.67 -2.49 4.65
C LYS A 433 24.32 -1.17 3.98
N ILE A 434 25.31 -0.50 3.41
CA ILE A 434 25.16 0.78 2.70
C ILE A 434 25.77 0.61 1.32
N TYR A 435 24.95 0.50 0.27
CA TYR A 435 25.49 0.17 -1.06
C TYR A 435 24.73 0.77 -2.24
N ASN A 436 25.41 0.94 -3.38
CA ASN A 436 24.82 1.51 -4.59
C ASN A 436 24.13 2.87 -4.41
N ASN A 437 24.47 3.65 -3.39
CA ASN A 437 23.89 4.98 -3.24
C ASN A 437 24.69 5.98 -4.10
N TYR A 438 23.99 6.90 -4.74
CA TYR A 438 24.56 8.00 -5.50
C TYR A 438 24.35 9.31 -4.73
N MET A 439 25.43 10.06 -4.53
CA MET A 439 25.40 11.29 -3.73
C MET A 439 26.17 12.39 -4.44
N GLU A 440 25.54 13.53 -4.68
CA GLU A 440 26.16 14.62 -5.45
C GLU A 440 25.89 15.98 -4.80
N ASN A 441 26.93 16.83 -4.80
CA ASN A 441 26.89 18.21 -4.32
C ASN A 441 26.43 18.37 -2.85
N LEU A 442 26.77 17.43 -1.97
CA LEU A 442 26.40 17.53 -0.55
C LEU A 442 27.37 18.48 0.20
N THR A 443 26.82 19.35 1.04
CA THR A 443 27.62 20.31 1.82
C THR A 443 28.15 19.75 3.14
N LYS A 444 27.70 18.54 3.54
CA LYS A 444 28.21 17.76 4.69
C LYS A 444 28.76 16.38 4.26
N ASP A 445 29.07 15.54 5.24
CA ASP A 445 29.47 14.15 5.04
C ASP A 445 28.41 13.37 4.25
N ALA A 446 28.86 12.76 3.15
CA ALA A 446 28.03 11.90 2.33
C ALA A 446 27.74 10.57 3.03
N ILE A 447 28.74 9.93 3.65
CA ILE A 447 28.53 8.76 4.50
C ILE A 447 29.37 8.87 5.76
N ILE A 448 28.78 8.63 6.92
CA ILE A 448 29.46 8.70 8.21
C ILE A 448 29.16 7.46 9.06
N LEU A 449 30.25 6.74 9.38
CA LEU A 449 30.31 5.66 10.36
C LEU A 449 30.84 6.28 11.65
N ASP A 450 29.93 6.82 12.45
CA ASP A 450 30.28 7.61 13.63
C ASP A 450 30.71 6.70 14.81
N ASN A 451 31.54 7.18 15.73
CA ASN A 451 31.83 6.41 16.94
C ASN A 451 30.58 6.34 17.83
N GLY A 452 30.50 5.29 18.64
CA GLY A 452 29.49 5.18 19.69
C GLY A 452 29.93 5.82 21.00
N ASN A 453 28.97 6.12 21.88
CA ASN A 453 29.20 6.38 23.30
C ASN A 453 28.70 5.25 24.21
N TYR A 454 28.26 4.13 23.62
CA TYR A 454 27.95 2.88 24.30
C TYR A 454 28.39 1.67 23.46
N ASP A 455 29.00 0.67 24.09
CA ASP A 455 29.38 -0.59 23.44
C ASP A 455 28.43 -1.71 23.90
N GLY A 456 27.40 -1.97 23.09
CA GLY A 456 26.44 -3.07 23.32
C GLY A 456 27.00 -4.46 22.97
N GLY A 457 28.29 -4.55 22.63
CA GLY A 457 28.95 -5.77 22.21
C GLY A 457 28.69 -6.11 20.75
N SER A 458 29.55 -7.00 20.22
CA SER A 458 29.50 -7.42 18.83
C SER A 458 28.24 -8.22 18.47
N SER A 459 27.49 -8.75 19.44
CA SER A 459 26.18 -9.36 19.18
C SER A 459 25.09 -8.33 18.91
N GLY A 460 25.21 -7.10 19.43
CA GLY A 460 24.16 -6.07 19.37
C GLY A 460 22.96 -6.32 20.30
N TYR A 461 23.00 -7.37 21.11
CA TYR A 461 21.90 -7.73 22.01
C TYR A 461 22.44 -8.04 23.40
N PRO A 462 22.92 -7.02 24.15
CA PRO A 462 23.35 -7.21 25.53
C PRO A 462 22.16 -7.63 26.40
N ALA A 463 22.42 -8.37 27.48
CA ALA A 463 21.37 -8.79 28.40
C ALA A 463 20.84 -7.58 29.20
N ASN A 464 19.53 -7.31 29.09
CA ASN A 464 18.82 -6.27 29.86
C ASN A 464 19.44 -4.85 29.75
N PRO A 465 19.51 -4.25 28.55
CA PRO A 465 20.00 -2.89 28.41
C PRO A 465 19.09 -1.92 29.17
N SER A 466 19.70 -0.93 29.84
CA SER A 466 18.95 0.14 30.50
C SER A 466 18.31 1.09 29.47
N ALA A 467 17.36 1.91 29.91
CA ALA A 467 16.76 2.92 29.05
C ALA A 467 17.80 3.96 28.54
N ASP A 468 18.85 4.24 29.31
CA ASP A 468 19.91 5.15 28.90
C ASP A 468 20.85 4.48 27.89
N ASP A 469 21.13 3.19 28.06
CA ASP A 469 21.86 2.40 27.06
C ASP A 469 21.12 2.44 25.72
N LEU A 470 19.80 2.24 25.72
CA LEU A 470 18.97 2.30 24.51
C LEU A 470 18.92 3.70 23.85
N ARG A 471 19.08 4.79 24.62
CA ARG A 471 19.15 6.16 24.10
C ARG A 471 20.52 6.53 23.54
N ALA A 472 21.56 5.80 23.92
CA ALA A 472 22.93 6.04 23.49
C ALA A 472 23.12 5.88 21.96
N GLN A 473 24.26 6.34 21.47
CA GLN A 473 24.78 6.00 20.15
C GLN A 473 25.64 4.75 20.28
N TRP A 474 25.19 3.66 19.67
CA TRP A 474 25.85 2.37 19.82
C TRP A 474 27.06 2.27 18.91
N LYS A 475 28.14 1.68 19.44
CA LYS A 475 29.35 1.33 18.69
C LYS A 475 28.96 0.51 17.46
N ILE A 476 29.65 0.79 16.36
CA ILE A 476 29.43 0.09 15.09
C ILE A 476 30.29 -1.16 15.04
N TYR A 477 29.65 -2.29 14.72
CA TYR A 477 30.32 -3.53 14.33
C TYR A 477 29.87 -3.97 12.94
N ARG A 478 30.82 -4.41 12.09
CA ARG A 478 30.55 -5.09 10.82
C ARG A 478 29.64 -4.35 9.84
N ALA A 479 29.69 -3.02 9.85
CA ALA A 479 29.06 -2.25 8.78
C ALA A 479 29.79 -2.49 7.45
N GLN A 480 29.03 -2.54 6.35
CA GLN A 480 29.56 -2.73 5.01
C GLN A 480 29.12 -1.57 4.12
N VAL A 481 30.06 -0.71 3.76
CA VAL A 481 29.89 0.45 2.87
C VAL A 481 30.49 0.12 1.52
N VAL A 482 29.65 -0.27 0.55
CA VAL A 482 30.10 -0.97 -0.66
C VAL A 482 29.52 -0.32 -1.91
N ASN A 483 30.31 -0.09 -2.95
CA ASN A 483 29.78 0.31 -4.25
C ASN A 483 28.94 1.61 -4.22
N ASN A 484 29.30 2.61 -3.43
CA ASN A 484 28.65 3.93 -3.48
C ASN A 484 29.42 4.89 -4.39
N THR A 485 28.73 5.85 -5.01
CA THR A 485 29.35 6.91 -5.82
C THR A 485 29.05 8.26 -5.18
N ILE A 486 30.10 9.03 -4.88
CA ILE A 486 30.01 10.37 -4.29
C ILE A 486 30.72 11.38 -5.20
N VAL A 487 30.04 12.45 -5.58
CA VAL A 487 30.52 13.43 -6.55
C VAL A 487 30.40 14.85 -5.99
N ASN A 488 31.49 15.62 -6.07
CA ASN A 488 31.53 17.05 -5.74
C ASN A 488 30.92 17.42 -4.37
N SER A 489 31.05 16.53 -3.37
CA SER A 489 30.60 16.78 -2.00
C SER A 489 31.74 17.28 -1.11
N THR A 490 31.43 18.00 -0.03
CA THR A 490 32.45 18.54 0.90
C THR A 490 33.30 17.43 1.54
N THR A 491 32.63 16.38 2.02
CA THR A 491 33.27 15.20 2.63
C THR A 491 32.60 13.94 2.09
N GLY A 492 33.40 12.99 1.61
CA GLY A 492 32.92 11.71 1.12
C GLY A 492 32.56 10.75 2.27
N ILE A 493 33.43 9.77 2.54
CA ILE A 493 33.19 8.76 3.59
C ILE A 493 34.04 9.05 4.82
N THR A 494 33.38 9.25 5.96
CA THR A 494 34.01 9.41 7.28
C THR A 494 33.85 8.13 8.11
N VAL A 495 34.94 7.68 8.71
CA VAL A 495 35.00 6.58 9.68
C VAL A 495 35.57 7.07 10.99
N GLY A 496 34.78 6.90 12.03
CA GLY A 496 35.18 6.99 13.43
C GLY A 496 35.27 8.40 14.03
N SER A 497 34.29 9.24 13.76
CA SER A 497 34.16 10.60 14.32
C SER A 497 33.63 10.64 15.76
N GLY A 498 33.76 11.80 16.43
CA GLY A 498 32.80 12.30 17.42
C GLY A 498 32.75 11.70 18.83
N LYS A 499 32.94 10.38 19.02
CA LYS A 499 32.68 9.70 20.32
C LYS A 499 33.75 8.67 20.70
N THR A 500 33.59 8.05 21.88
CA THR A 500 34.59 7.22 22.56
C THR A 500 34.86 5.88 21.87
N TYR A 501 33.83 5.18 21.41
CA TYR A 501 33.94 3.79 20.95
C TYR A 501 34.06 3.72 19.42
N ALA A 502 35.28 3.45 18.96
CA ALA A 502 35.62 3.35 17.54
C ALA A 502 34.84 2.26 16.81
N THR A 503 34.52 2.51 15.53
CA THR A 503 33.98 1.50 14.62
C THR A 503 34.90 0.27 14.55
N GLN A 504 34.32 -0.93 14.51
CA GLN A 504 35.05 -2.19 14.49
C GLN A 504 34.54 -3.17 13.42
N ASP A 505 35.43 -4.00 12.90
CA ASP A 505 35.19 -5.11 11.97
C ASP A 505 34.40 -4.72 10.70
N SER A 506 34.45 -3.44 10.33
CA SER A 506 33.67 -2.89 9.21
C SER A 506 34.46 -2.91 7.90
N ARG A 507 33.77 -2.66 6.79
CA ARG A 507 34.34 -2.63 5.44
C ARG A 507 33.91 -1.37 4.71
N VAL A 508 34.87 -0.71 4.06
CA VAL A 508 34.65 0.36 3.09
C VAL A 508 35.26 -0.12 1.78
N ALA A 509 34.44 -0.58 0.84
CA ALA A 509 34.93 -1.25 -0.36
C ALA A 509 34.28 -0.76 -1.65
N ASN A 510 35.04 -0.74 -2.74
CA ASN A 510 34.52 -0.51 -4.09
C ASN A 510 33.74 0.80 -4.24
N ASN A 511 33.97 1.81 -3.41
CA ASN A 511 33.31 3.11 -3.54
C ASN A 511 34.10 4.00 -4.51
N ILE A 512 33.43 4.92 -5.20
CA ILE A 512 34.07 5.99 -5.96
C ILE A 512 33.75 7.33 -5.31
N ILE A 513 34.79 8.14 -5.08
CA ILE A 513 34.63 9.52 -4.62
C ILE A 513 35.42 10.44 -5.54
N LYS A 514 34.72 11.32 -6.25
CA LYS A 514 35.28 12.28 -7.21
C LYS A 514 34.83 13.68 -6.82
N ASN A 515 35.68 14.42 -6.14
CA ASN A 515 35.39 15.80 -5.77
C ASN A 515 36.34 16.75 -6.50
N SER A 516 35.97 18.03 -6.57
CA SER A 516 36.86 19.10 -7.06
C SER A 516 37.76 19.66 -5.95
N SER A 517 37.35 19.48 -4.70
CA SER A 517 38.06 19.85 -3.47
C SER A 517 37.49 19.05 -2.29
N GLY A 518 37.88 19.35 -1.05
CA GLY A 518 37.34 18.67 0.13
C GLY A 518 38.01 17.34 0.45
N ILE A 519 37.33 16.49 1.23
CA ILE A 519 37.87 15.24 1.75
C ILE A 519 37.19 14.07 1.07
N LEU A 520 37.97 13.14 0.51
CA LEU A 520 37.45 11.96 -0.16
C LEU A 520 37.12 10.87 0.86
N TYR A 521 38.14 10.39 1.56
CA TYR A 521 38.03 9.38 2.62
C TYR A 521 38.66 9.92 3.88
N ASN A 522 37.95 9.77 5.00
CA ASN A 522 38.30 10.33 6.29
C ASN A 522 38.22 9.32 7.42
N GLU A 523 39.31 8.60 7.67
CA GLU A 523 39.43 7.82 8.90
C GLU A 523 40.04 8.70 10.00
N ILE A 524 39.22 9.08 10.98
CA ILE A 524 39.59 10.08 11.98
C ILE A 524 40.30 9.43 13.17
N VAL A 525 39.96 8.18 13.49
CA VAL A 525 40.59 7.37 14.53
C VAL A 525 41.01 6.02 13.97
N SER A 526 42.03 5.41 14.56
CA SER A 526 42.52 4.11 14.08
C SER A 526 41.44 3.05 14.31
N THR A 527 41.02 2.38 13.24
CA THR A 527 40.08 1.26 13.28
C THR A 527 40.70 0.03 12.63
N ASN A 528 40.08 -1.13 12.79
CA ASN A 528 40.40 -2.31 11.97
C ASN A 528 39.49 -2.41 10.73
N THR A 529 38.89 -1.28 10.31
CA THR A 529 38.06 -1.22 9.11
C THR A 529 38.90 -1.56 7.88
N VAL A 530 38.43 -2.52 7.10
CA VAL A 530 39.08 -2.92 5.85
C VAL A 530 38.69 -1.94 4.75
N PHE A 531 39.70 -1.40 4.06
CA PHE A 531 39.51 -0.62 2.84
C PHE A 531 40.02 -1.44 1.65
N GLU A 532 39.22 -1.60 0.60
CA GLU A 532 39.64 -2.34 -0.60
C GLU A 532 38.90 -1.87 -1.85
N GLY A 533 39.58 -1.80 -2.99
CA GLY A 533 38.93 -1.51 -4.28
C GLY A 533 38.30 -0.12 -4.41
N ASN A 534 38.56 0.80 -3.47
CA ASN A 534 38.03 2.16 -3.53
C ASN A 534 38.79 3.02 -4.55
N ILE A 535 38.14 4.04 -5.10
CA ILE A 535 38.73 5.03 -6.01
C ILE A 535 38.48 6.43 -5.45
N GLY A 536 39.52 7.25 -5.40
CA GLY A 536 39.45 8.64 -4.97
C GLY A 536 40.12 9.59 -5.98
N ASN A 537 39.48 10.72 -6.31
CA ASN A 537 40.08 11.73 -7.18
C ASN A 537 39.65 13.17 -6.89
N GLY A 538 40.57 14.11 -7.12
CA GLY A 538 40.34 15.56 -7.13
C GLY A 538 40.13 16.23 -5.76
N GLY A 539 40.10 15.46 -4.68
CA GLY A 539 40.12 15.95 -3.30
C GLY A 539 41.31 15.44 -2.49
N THR A 540 41.24 15.60 -1.17
CA THR A 540 42.28 15.14 -0.24
C THR A 540 41.90 13.79 0.39
N LEU A 541 42.89 12.91 0.55
CA LEU A 541 42.79 11.82 1.52
C LEU A 541 43.23 12.40 2.86
N LYS A 542 42.28 12.55 3.79
CA LYS A 542 42.57 13.08 5.12
C LYS A 542 42.35 11.97 6.11
N SER A 543 43.41 11.35 6.61
CA SER A 543 43.27 10.24 7.54
C SER A 543 44.35 10.30 8.61
N ASN A 544 44.07 9.73 9.77
CA ASN A 544 45.10 9.43 10.76
C ASN A 544 45.88 8.15 10.41
N ALA A 545 45.35 7.30 9.52
CA ALA A 545 46.01 6.11 8.98
C ALA A 545 46.35 6.28 7.49
N SER A 546 47.61 6.09 7.10
CA SER A 546 47.99 6.12 5.68
C SER A 546 47.32 4.98 4.91
N ARG A 547 46.81 5.26 3.71
CA ARG A 547 46.17 4.27 2.83
C ARG A 547 46.99 4.02 1.58
N THR A 548 47.11 2.76 1.20
CA THR A 548 47.81 2.29 0.01
C THR A 548 46.93 2.40 -1.24
N ALA A 549 47.54 2.34 -2.42
CA ALA A 549 46.80 2.32 -3.69
C ALA A 549 45.87 1.10 -3.86
N ALA A 550 46.13 -0.01 -3.15
CA ALA A 550 45.28 -1.19 -3.14
C ALA A 550 44.00 -0.98 -2.30
N GLU A 551 44.08 -0.12 -1.27
CA GLU A 551 42.96 0.26 -0.42
C GLU A 551 42.14 1.39 -1.05
N ILE A 552 42.83 2.41 -1.58
CA ILE A 552 42.24 3.58 -2.25
C ILE A 552 43.11 3.96 -3.46
N LEU A 553 42.63 3.70 -4.67
CA LEU A 553 43.30 4.06 -5.91
C LEU A 553 43.07 5.53 -6.25
N GLY A 554 44.16 6.30 -6.32
CA GLY A 554 44.14 7.70 -6.72
C GLY A 554 44.10 7.88 -8.24
N VAL A 555 42.93 7.72 -8.87
CA VAL A 555 42.77 7.84 -10.33
C VAL A 555 41.44 8.51 -10.69
N ASP A 556 41.41 9.27 -11.79
CA ASP A 556 40.16 9.79 -12.34
C ASP A 556 39.25 8.61 -12.76
N PRO A 557 38.04 8.46 -12.19
CA PRO A 557 37.09 7.44 -12.62
C PRO A 557 36.58 7.65 -14.06
N ALA A 558 36.89 8.78 -14.72
CA ALA A 558 36.46 9.08 -16.09
C ALA A 558 34.95 8.93 -16.27
N PHE A 559 34.18 9.78 -15.58
CA PHE A 559 32.73 9.80 -15.70
C PHE A 559 32.27 10.44 -17.03
N THR A 560 31.08 10.04 -17.47
CA THR A 560 30.26 10.69 -18.48
C THR A 560 28.90 11.02 -17.88
N THR A 561 28.32 12.16 -18.24
CA THR A 561 27.00 12.53 -17.73
C THR A 561 25.89 11.94 -18.60
N ILE A 562 24.95 11.22 -17.98
CA ILE A 562 23.77 10.65 -18.63
C ILE A 562 22.56 10.95 -17.74
N ASN A 563 21.52 11.57 -18.31
CA ASN A 563 20.31 11.98 -17.58
C ASN A 563 20.60 12.80 -16.30
N GLY A 564 21.66 13.60 -16.31
CA GLY A 564 22.08 14.43 -15.18
C GLY A 564 22.93 13.72 -14.12
N LEU A 565 23.18 12.41 -14.24
CA LEU A 565 24.02 11.64 -13.31
C LEU A 565 25.40 11.34 -13.89
N GLN A 566 26.42 11.23 -13.03
CA GLN A 566 27.76 10.79 -13.40
C GLN A 566 27.82 9.26 -13.48
N LYS A 567 27.96 8.75 -14.71
CA LYS A 567 28.10 7.31 -15.02
C LYS A 567 29.50 6.98 -15.52
N LEU A 568 29.89 5.71 -15.51
CA LEU A 568 31.21 5.32 -16.01
C LEU A 568 31.30 5.51 -17.53
N SER A 569 32.37 6.14 -18.02
CA SER A 569 32.67 6.12 -19.46
C SER A 569 33.22 4.76 -19.89
N SER A 570 33.26 4.49 -21.19
CA SER A 570 33.84 3.25 -21.73
C SER A 570 35.35 3.10 -21.47
N THR A 571 36.02 4.17 -21.03
CA THR A 571 37.45 4.18 -20.68
C THR A 571 37.69 4.23 -19.18
N SER A 572 36.63 4.05 -18.38
CA SER A 572 36.76 4.18 -16.93
C SER A 572 37.66 3.10 -16.33
N PRO A 573 38.62 3.48 -15.46
CA PRO A 573 39.43 2.52 -14.72
C PRO A 573 38.64 1.80 -13.61
N ALA A 574 37.39 2.19 -13.35
CA ALA A 574 36.52 1.53 -12.38
C ALA A 574 35.86 0.25 -12.93
N ILE A 575 35.88 0.06 -14.25
CA ILE A 575 35.27 -1.10 -14.89
C ILE A 575 35.98 -2.38 -14.45
N ASN A 576 35.23 -3.36 -13.95
CA ASN A 576 35.69 -4.62 -13.38
C ASN A 576 36.73 -4.45 -12.24
N TYR A 577 36.79 -3.27 -11.61
CA TYR A 577 37.82 -2.98 -10.62
C TYR A 577 37.51 -3.54 -9.24
N ALA A 578 36.23 -3.81 -8.93
CA ALA A 578 35.79 -4.18 -7.60
C ALA A 578 36.57 -5.36 -7.01
N LYS A 579 36.76 -5.32 -5.69
CA LYS A 579 37.47 -6.30 -4.87
C LYS A 579 36.53 -6.91 -3.83
N GLY A 580 36.95 -8.03 -3.25
CA GLY A 580 36.17 -8.76 -2.25
C GLY A 580 34.96 -9.50 -2.85
N SER A 581 34.12 -10.04 -1.97
CA SER A 581 32.88 -10.73 -2.34
C SER A 581 31.73 -10.21 -1.48
N TYR A 582 30.73 -9.63 -2.14
CA TYR A 582 29.59 -8.96 -1.52
C TYR A 582 28.28 -9.47 -2.13
N PRO A 583 27.82 -10.68 -1.75
CA PRO A 583 26.72 -11.38 -2.43
C PRO A 583 25.35 -10.71 -2.30
N PHE A 584 25.23 -9.65 -1.50
CA PHE A 584 24.01 -8.85 -1.38
C PHE A 584 23.95 -7.69 -2.40
N VAL A 585 25.03 -7.43 -3.15
CA VAL A 585 25.07 -6.42 -4.21
C VAL A 585 24.76 -7.13 -5.54
N LEU A 586 23.48 -7.26 -5.86
CA LEU A 586 23.00 -8.02 -7.03
C LEU A 586 22.80 -7.14 -8.27
N GLU A 587 22.31 -5.93 -8.05
CA GLU A 587 22.07 -4.92 -9.08
C GLU A 587 22.92 -3.68 -8.77
N ASP A 588 22.95 -2.70 -9.65
CA ASP A 588 23.56 -1.39 -9.47
C ASP A 588 22.52 -0.34 -9.04
N MET A 589 22.88 0.95 -9.05
CA MET A 589 21.96 2.03 -8.66
C MET A 589 20.79 2.21 -9.64
N ASP A 590 20.93 1.75 -10.87
CA ASP A 590 19.96 1.87 -11.95
C ASP A 590 19.03 0.67 -12.05
N GLY A 591 19.33 -0.40 -11.30
CA GLY A 591 18.59 -1.67 -11.36
C GLY A 591 19.15 -2.64 -12.40
N GLU A 592 20.35 -2.41 -12.90
CA GLU A 592 21.02 -3.30 -13.83
C GLU A 592 21.77 -4.40 -13.07
N THR A 593 21.69 -5.65 -13.53
CA THR A 593 22.39 -6.77 -12.89
C THR A 593 23.90 -6.61 -13.03
N ARG A 594 24.63 -6.82 -11.92
CA ARG A 594 26.09 -6.83 -11.95
C ARG A 594 26.61 -8.19 -12.40
N SER A 595 27.50 -8.20 -13.38
CA SER A 595 28.09 -9.44 -13.91
C SER A 595 29.54 -9.62 -13.46
N THR A 596 30.35 -8.57 -13.62
CA THR A 596 31.69 -8.44 -13.03
C THR A 596 31.75 -7.05 -12.44
N ASN A 597 31.65 -6.97 -11.11
CA ASN A 597 31.35 -5.71 -10.45
C ASN A 597 32.36 -4.61 -10.78
N ASP A 598 31.83 -3.48 -11.24
CA ASP A 598 32.55 -2.23 -11.29
C ASP A 598 32.70 -1.65 -9.88
N ALA A 599 33.66 -0.74 -9.68
CA ALA A 599 33.65 0.11 -8.50
C ALA A 599 32.61 1.23 -8.69
N GLY A 600 31.99 1.67 -7.59
CA GLY A 600 30.95 2.69 -7.58
C GLY A 600 29.55 2.11 -7.73
N ALA A 601 28.57 3.01 -7.74
CA ALA A 601 27.15 2.71 -7.73
C ALA A 601 26.59 2.29 -9.10
N ASP A 602 27.22 2.73 -10.19
CA ASP A 602 26.91 2.38 -11.58
C ASP A 602 27.65 1.09 -11.97
N GLU A 603 26.98 0.18 -12.68
CA GLU A 603 27.61 -0.89 -13.45
C GLU A 603 27.59 -0.47 -14.93
N ARG A 604 28.76 -0.40 -15.56
CA ARG A 604 28.87 0.19 -16.89
C ARG A 604 28.10 -0.62 -17.93
N SER A 605 26.97 -0.08 -18.36
CA SER A 605 26.14 -0.65 -19.41
C SER A 605 26.00 0.24 -20.64
N GLY A 606 25.58 -0.31 -21.77
CA GLY A 606 25.19 0.46 -22.96
C GLY A 606 23.78 1.05 -22.86
N ALA A 607 23.11 0.93 -21.72
CA ALA A 607 21.72 1.32 -21.57
C ALA A 607 21.55 2.85 -21.57
N THR A 608 20.39 3.30 -22.05
CA THR A 608 19.98 4.71 -22.07
C THR A 608 18.67 4.93 -21.30
N SER A 609 18.11 3.86 -20.75
CA SER A 609 16.88 3.83 -19.96
C SER A 609 17.13 2.94 -18.77
N PHE A 610 16.78 3.42 -17.58
CA PHE A 610 17.12 2.80 -16.31
C PHE A 610 15.84 2.56 -15.52
N PRO A 611 15.62 1.35 -14.96
CA PRO A 611 14.50 1.08 -14.06
C PRO A 611 14.45 2.00 -12.83
N ASN A 612 15.61 2.31 -12.27
CA ASN A 612 15.76 3.22 -11.14
C ASN A 612 16.44 4.51 -11.58
N HIS A 613 15.90 5.64 -11.12
CA HIS A 613 16.42 6.97 -11.41
C HIS A 613 15.93 7.95 -10.32
N PRO A 614 16.52 9.16 -10.23
CA PRO A 614 16.01 10.19 -9.35
C PRO A 614 14.55 10.54 -9.65
N LEU A 615 13.69 10.39 -8.67
CA LEU A 615 12.26 10.60 -8.80
C LEU A 615 11.92 12.07 -8.97
N THR A 616 10.90 12.31 -9.78
CA THR A 616 10.30 13.63 -9.97
C THR A 616 8.90 13.70 -9.34
N THR A 617 8.37 14.91 -9.18
CA THR A 617 7.01 15.13 -8.67
C THR A 617 5.90 14.54 -9.56
N ALA A 618 6.22 14.13 -10.79
CA ALA A 618 5.29 13.43 -11.68
C ALA A 618 5.11 11.93 -11.32
N GLU A 619 6.04 11.37 -10.54
CA GLU A 619 6.14 9.95 -10.25
C GLU A 619 5.79 9.61 -8.80
N VAL A 620 5.53 10.63 -7.99
CA VAL A 620 5.15 10.50 -6.59
C VAL A 620 3.89 11.31 -6.28
N GLY A 621 3.30 11.01 -5.13
CA GLY A 621 2.12 11.71 -4.63
C GLY A 621 0.81 11.30 -5.31
N PRO A 622 -0.29 11.99 -5.00
CA PRO A 622 -1.64 11.47 -5.26
C PRO A 622 -2.02 11.27 -6.72
N SER A 623 -1.32 11.96 -7.63
CA SER A 623 -1.62 11.93 -9.07
C SER A 623 -0.66 11.03 -9.86
N ALA A 624 0.35 10.47 -9.21
CA ALA A 624 1.28 9.55 -9.86
C ALA A 624 0.57 8.26 -10.31
N PRO A 625 1.08 7.58 -11.37
CA PRO A 625 0.43 6.43 -12.00
C PRO A 625 -0.02 5.31 -11.05
#